data_AF-A0A0S6XKP8-F1
#
_entry.id   AF-A0A0S6XKP8-F1
#
_cell.length_a   1.000
_cell.length_b   1.000
_cell.length_c   1.000
_cell.angle_alpha   90.00
_cell.angle_beta   90.00
_cell.angle_gamma   90.00
#
_symmetry.space_group_name_H-M   'P 1'
#
loop_
_entity.id
_entity.type
_entity.pdbx_description
1 polymer ?
#
loop_
_entity_poly.entity_id
_entity_poly.type
_entity_poly.pdbx_seq_one_letter_code
_entity_poly.pdbx_strand_id
1 'polypeptide(L)'
;MPRKRARDEAELDVSHLQQDEQRKDNPLQSRLRNMWQFASFMQYVFLFGKIVKIDESIDMDEFEDICLNPDRSSRLTDIGLALLKYVSSHRGLTPEIFDEYTRRQYLAKAPLRNPFGEEEEPNHFADFDVFTKVKVLHQLSTWTLGNAERIRAQMLEKDSEQTQWRIEPFGWDSEDRTYFLLDDDRLYRRTDALIPSTPVKAAKTKSKPKAKPRARGTRASKRIRLSENFDESEDDQDPPVQGTPADGEEQSDPAEDDFDGMKWECIAVTMDEYQDFLESIRRSRDRNEKSLHRSILESVIPILEKRAEAQRQKVLRQQREYENLQKLATAKRSSRLADKQERQREAEEAAIAEQKRRADLEMAHKEQRRQEQMEEVSKIA
;
A
#
# COMPACT_ATOMS: atom_id res chain seq x y z
N MET A 1 26.11 -18.33 -19.76
CA MET A 1 25.17 -17.20 -19.64
C MET A 1 24.15 -17.28 -18.48
N PRO A 2 23.76 -18.43 -17.87
CA PRO A 2 22.70 -18.43 -16.84
C PRO A 2 23.17 -17.95 -15.44
N ARG A 3 24.46 -18.05 -15.12
CA ARG A 3 25.01 -17.66 -13.81
C ARG A 3 25.07 -16.16 -13.54
N LYS A 4 25.11 -15.34 -14.60
CA LYS A 4 25.16 -13.88 -14.45
C LYS A 4 23.77 -13.35 -14.12
N ARG A 5 22.75 -13.78 -14.88
CA ARG A 5 21.33 -13.46 -14.60
C ARG A 5 20.87 -13.87 -13.20
N ALA A 6 21.16 -15.09 -12.75
CA ALA A 6 20.75 -15.53 -11.41
C ALA A 6 21.45 -14.75 -10.27
N ARG A 7 22.63 -14.18 -10.52
CA ARG A 7 23.33 -13.32 -9.57
C ARG A 7 22.78 -11.91 -9.60
N ASP A 8 22.53 -11.38 -10.80
CA ASP A 8 21.94 -10.06 -11.00
C ASP A 8 20.50 -10.02 -10.43
N GLU A 9 19.70 -11.07 -10.63
CA GLU A 9 18.36 -11.23 -10.03
C GLU A 9 18.41 -11.30 -8.50
N ALA A 10 19.39 -12.00 -7.93
CA ALA A 10 19.56 -12.08 -6.48
C ALA A 10 20.11 -10.78 -5.87
N GLU A 11 20.96 -10.04 -6.58
CA GLU A 11 21.44 -8.71 -6.17
C GLU A 11 20.32 -7.66 -6.26
N LEU A 12 19.43 -7.76 -7.25
CA LEU A 12 18.21 -6.94 -7.36
C LEU A 12 17.22 -7.20 -6.21
N ASP A 13 16.95 -8.47 -5.87
CA ASP A 13 16.03 -8.82 -4.77
C ASP A 13 16.57 -8.36 -3.39
N VAL A 14 17.87 -8.46 -3.14
CA VAL A 14 18.49 -7.96 -1.90
C VAL A 14 18.46 -6.42 -1.84
N SER A 15 18.60 -5.74 -2.98
CA SER A 15 18.48 -4.27 -3.03
C SER A 15 17.05 -3.81 -2.71
N HIS A 16 16.03 -4.55 -3.14
CA HIS A 16 14.63 -4.27 -2.81
C HIS A 16 14.35 -4.41 -1.30
N LEU A 17 14.95 -5.43 -0.67
CA LEU A 17 14.84 -5.64 0.78
C LEU A 17 15.59 -4.59 1.62
N GLN A 18 16.68 -4.02 1.07
CA GLN A 18 17.40 -2.91 1.71
C GLN A 18 16.69 -1.56 1.52
N GLN A 19 15.93 -1.39 0.44
CA GLN A 19 15.10 -0.20 0.21
C GLN A 19 13.98 -0.08 1.26
N ASP A 20 13.42 -1.18 1.75
CA ASP A 20 12.39 -1.17 2.80
C ASP A 20 12.90 -0.59 4.14
N GLU A 21 14.19 -0.78 4.46
CA GLU A 21 14.82 -0.18 5.66
C GLU A 21 15.22 1.30 5.47
N GLN A 22 15.36 1.76 4.22
CA GLN A 22 15.75 3.15 3.88
C GLN A 22 14.56 4.10 3.67
N ARG A 23 13.31 3.62 3.77
CA ARG A 23 12.08 4.44 3.71
C ARG A 23 11.85 5.29 4.97
N LYS A 24 12.90 5.86 5.55
CA LYS A 24 12.76 6.93 6.55
C LYS A 24 12.78 8.28 5.83
N ASP A 25 11.59 8.87 5.78
CA ASP A 25 11.32 10.28 5.50
C ASP A 25 11.73 10.81 4.12
N ASN A 26 11.20 10.22 3.04
CA ASN A 26 11.19 10.91 1.76
C ASN A 26 10.07 11.98 1.76
N PRO A 27 10.39 13.29 1.72
CA PRO A 27 9.38 14.35 1.80
C PRO A 27 8.38 14.30 0.64
N LEU A 28 8.79 13.80 -0.53
CA LEU A 28 7.88 13.60 -1.68
C LEU A 28 6.88 12.49 -1.39
N GLN A 29 7.33 11.40 -0.76
CA GLN A 29 6.49 10.28 -0.35
C GLN A 29 5.46 10.74 0.70
N SER A 30 5.91 11.48 1.71
CA SER A 30 5.02 12.06 2.72
C SER A 30 3.98 13.00 2.09
N ARG A 31 4.38 13.87 1.16
CA ARG A 31 3.43 14.74 0.44
C ARG A 31 2.42 13.92 -0.37
N LEU A 32 2.87 12.90 -1.09
CA LEU A 32 2.02 12.02 -1.89
C LEU A 32 0.97 11.30 -1.02
N ARG A 33 1.39 10.74 0.12
CA ARG A 33 0.49 10.07 1.07
C ARG A 33 -0.56 11.01 1.68
N ASN A 34 -0.23 12.30 1.84
CA ASN A 34 -1.17 13.31 2.34
C ASN A 34 -2.10 13.88 1.27
N MET A 35 -1.97 13.48 -0.01
CA MET A 35 -2.93 13.89 -1.03
C MET A 35 -4.20 13.06 -0.95
N TRP A 36 -5.34 13.71 -0.78
CA TRP A 36 -6.63 13.03 -0.82
C TRP A 36 -6.92 12.43 -2.20
N GLN A 37 -6.44 13.06 -3.29
CA GLN A 37 -6.60 12.55 -4.65
C GLN A 37 -5.86 11.22 -4.83
N PHE A 38 -4.71 11.05 -4.18
CA PHE A 38 -3.95 9.79 -4.20
C PHE A 38 -4.74 8.68 -3.53
N ALA A 39 -5.19 8.91 -2.30
CA ALA A 39 -5.98 7.94 -1.54
C ALA A 39 -7.30 7.60 -2.26
N SER A 40 -8.02 8.60 -2.78
CA SER A 40 -9.26 8.42 -3.52
C SER A 40 -9.06 7.65 -4.83
N PHE A 41 -7.99 7.95 -5.57
CA PHE A 41 -7.68 7.23 -6.80
C PHE A 41 -7.35 5.76 -6.53
N MET A 42 -6.53 5.47 -5.53
CA MET A 42 -6.18 4.09 -5.21
C MET A 42 -7.38 3.28 -4.69
N GLN A 43 -8.27 3.91 -3.92
CA GLN A 43 -9.53 3.30 -3.55
C GLN A 43 -10.38 2.97 -4.79
N TYR A 44 -10.43 3.86 -5.79
CA TYR A 44 -11.09 3.58 -7.05
C TYR A 44 -10.44 2.40 -7.78
N VAL A 45 -9.11 2.32 -7.82
CA VAL A 45 -8.38 1.21 -8.45
C VAL A 45 -8.67 -0.11 -7.74
N PHE A 46 -8.76 -0.12 -6.42
CA PHE A 46 -9.12 -1.31 -5.66
C PHE A 46 -10.52 -1.84 -6.03
N LEU A 47 -11.51 -0.94 -6.14
CA LEU A 47 -12.90 -1.32 -6.44
C LEU A 47 -13.15 -1.62 -7.92
N PHE A 48 -12.57 -0.83 -8.82
CA PHE A 48 -12.92 -0.80 -10.25
C PHE A 48 -11.76 -1.14 -11.20
N GLY A 49 -10.53 -1.23 -10.69
CA GLY A 49 -9.31 -1.39 -11.50
C GLY A 49 -9.40 -2.56 -12.47
N LYS A 50 -9.90 -3.71 -12.01
CA LYS A 50 -10.13 -4.89 -12.85
C LYS A 50 -11.05 -4.62 -14.05
N ILE A 51 -12.11 -3.84 -13.85
CA ILE A 51 -13.09 -3.52 -14.88
C ILE A 51 -12.51 -2.56 -15.89
N VAL A 52 -11.83 -1.51 -15.42
CA VAL A 52 -11.15 -0.56 -16.31
C VAL A 52 -9.85 -1.11 -16.90
N LYS A 53 -9.50 -2.37 -16.61
CA LYS A 53 -8.32 -3.09 -17.11
C LYS A 53 -7.00 -2.43 -16.67
N ILE A 54 -7.00 -1.88 -15.46
CA ILE A 54 -5.77 -1.57 -14.74
C ILE A 54 -5.18 -2.89 -14.24
N ASP A 55 -3.86 -2.99 -14.28
CA ASP A 55 -3.11 -4.16 -13.84
C ASP A 55 -3.37 -4.45 -12.35
N GLU A 56 -3.86 -5.67 -12.06
CA GLU A 56 -4.22 -6.12 -10.70
C GLU A 56 -3.01 -6.18 -9.76
N SER A 57 -1.78 -6.16 -10.28
CA SER A 57 -0.56 -6.10 -9.47
C SER A 57 -0.27 -4.72 -8.88
N ILE A 58 -0.98 -3.68 -9.31
CA ILE A 58 -0.80 -2.31 -8.82
C ILE A 58 -1.57 -2.15 -7.50
N ASP A 59 -0.89 -2.47 -6.40
CA ASP A 59 -1.34 -2.12 -5.05
C ASP A 59 -0.85 -0.70 -4.67
N MET A 60 -1.17 -0.25 -3.44
CA MET A 60 -0.82 1.11 -3.02
C MET A 60 0.69 1.33 -2.90
N ASP A 61 1.44 0.34 -2.43
CA ASP A 61 2.89 0.45 -2.28
C ASP A 61 3.59 0.45 -3.66
N GLU A 62 3.13 -0.38 -4.60
CA GLU A 62 3.61 -0.40 -5.97
C GLU A 62 3.25 0.89 -6.71
N PHE A 63 2.05 1.43 -6.53
CA PHE A 63 1.68 2.71 -7.15
C PHE A 63 2.50 3.88 -6.60
N GLU A 64 2.79 3.87 -5.29
CA GLU A 64 3.68 4.83 -4.64
C GLU A 64 5.11 4.72 -5.22
N ASP A 65 5.62 3.51 -5.40
CA ASP A 65 6.93 3.27 -6.04
C ASP A 65 6.96 3.76 -7.50
N ILE A 66 5.92 3.48 -8.29
CA ILE A 66 5.78 3.99 -9.67
C ILE A 66 5.80 5.52 -9.69
N CYS A 67 5.14 6.17 -8.73
CA CYS A 67 5.11 7.62 -8.63
C CYS A 67 6.47 8.23 -8.25
N LEU A 68 7.23 7.56 -7.39
CA LEU A 68 8.53 8.05 -6.92
C LEU A 68 9.68 7.73 -7.87
N ASN A 69 9.52 6.75 -8.75
CA ASN A 69 10.55 6.31 -9.70
C ASN A 69 10.30 6.85 -11.13
N PRO A 70 11.11 7.82 -11.62
CA PRO A 70 10.93 8.40 -12.94
C PRO A 70 10.97 7.38 -14.09
N ASP A 71 11.77 6.32 -13.94
CA ASP A 71 11.93 5.26 -14.94
C ASP A 71 10.64 4.43 -15.15
N ARG A 72 9.74 4.42 -14.16
CA ARG A 72 8.47 3.69 -14.19
C ARG A 72 7.29 4.59 -14.60
N SER A 73 7.56 5.85 -14.92
CA SER A 73 6.53 6.85 -15.22
C SER A 73 5.64 6.49 -16.43
N SER A 74 6.14 5.67 -17.35
CA SER A 74 5.36 5.12 -18.47
C SER A 74 4.14 4.32 -18.00
N ARG A 75 4.21 3.64 -16.85
CA ARG A 75 3.07 2.92 -16.28
C ARG A 75 1.92 3.85 -15.89
N LEU A 76 2.22 5.09 -15.46
CA LEU A 76 1.18 6.08 -15.17
C LEU A 76 0.42 6.47 -16.45
N THR A 77 1.12 6.57 -17.58
CA THR A 77 0.49 6.80 -18.89
C THR A 77 -0.40 5.64 -19.29
N ASP A 78 0.03 4.40 -19.07
CA ASP A 78 -0.78 3.21 -19.36
C ASP A 78 -2.08 3.18 -18.53
N ILE A 79 -1.98 3.51 -17.23
CA ILE A 79 -3.14 3.65 -16.34
C ILE A 79 -4.07 4.77 -16.83
N GLY A 80 -3.51 5.95 -17.14
CA GLY A 80 -4.28 7.08 -17.67
C GLY A 80 -5.01 6.72 -18.97
N LEU A 81 -4.35 6.01 -19.86
CA LEU A 81 -4.92 5.54 -21.12
C LEU A 81 -6.01 4.48 -20.92
N ALA A 82 -5.87 3.60 -19.94
CA ALA A 82 -6.92 2.66 -19.55
C ALA A 82 -8.19 3.40 -19.10
N LEU A 83 -8.05 4.43 -18.25
CA LEU A 83 -9.16 5.27 -17.80
C LEU A 83 -9.77 6.07 -18.97
N LEU A 84 -8.94 6.67 -19.82
CA LEU A 84 -9.40 7.50 -20.94
C LEU A 84 -10.27 6.71 -21.93
N LYS A 85 -10.03 5.40 -22.12
CA LYS A 85 -10.89 4.50 -22.93
C LYS A 85 -12.32 4.34 -22.38
N TYR A 86 -12.51 4.61 -21.09
CA TYR A 86 -13.82 4.62 -20.44
C TYR A 86 -14.48 6.01 -20.49
N VAL A 87 -13.68 7.06 -20.51
CA VAL A 87 -14.14 8.47 -20.55
C VAL A 87 -14.47 8.94 -21.98
N SER A 88 -13.65 8.57 -22.95
CA SER A 88 -13.75 8.99 -24.35
C SER A 88 -14.45 7.94 -25.21
N SER A 89 -15.21 8.40 -26.20
CA SER A 89 -15.82 7.56 -27.25
C SER A 89 -14.87 7.23 -28.40
N HIS A 90 -13.68 7.82 -28.43
CA HIS A 90 -12.72 7.62 -29.51
C HIS A 90 -12.14 6.20 -29.51
N ARG A 91 -12.22 5.52 -30.65
CA ARG A 91 -11.63 4.18 -30.85
C ARG A 91 -10.18 4.31 -31.28
N GLY A 92 -9.30 3.50 -30.70
CA GLY A 92 -7.88 3.45 -31.08
C GLY A 92 -6.98 4.39 -30.30
N LEU A 93 -7.32 4.72 -29.05
CA LEU A 93 -6.44 5.49 -28.16
C LEU A 93 -5.08 4.80 -28.00
N THR A 94 -4.03 5.49 -28.44
CA THR A 94 -2.61 5.16 -28.27
C THR A 94 -1.94 6.15 -27.31
N PRO A 95 -0.76 5.83 -26.74
CA PRO A 95 -0.02 6.75 -25.89
C PRO A 95 0.29 8.09 -26.58
N GLU A 96 0.50 8.08 -27.90
CA GLU A 96 0.82 9.28 -28.69
C GLU A 96 -0.32 10.31 -28.74
N ILE A 97 -1.58 9.85 -28.73
CA ILE A 97 -2.75 10.72 -28.77
C ILE A 97 -3.39 10.92 -27.38
N PHE A 98 -2.74 10.39 -26.33
CA PHE A 98 -3.24 10.48 -24.96
C PHE A 98 -3.39 11.93 -24.49
N ASP A 99 -2.36 12.75 -24.69
CA ASP A 99 -2.34 14.15 -24.23
C ASP A 99 -3.44 14.98 -24.88
N GLU A 100 -3.55 14.89 -26.22
CA GLU A 100 -4.56 15.59 -27.02
C GLU A 100 -5.99 15.24 -26.59
N TYR A 101 -6.28 13.93 -26.45
CA TYR A 101 -7.63 13.50 -26.08
C TYR A 101 -7.95 13.77 -24.62
N THR A 102 -6.95 13.74 -23.74
CA THR A 102 -7.13 14.12 -22.33
C THR A 102 -7.40 15.62 -22.21
N ARG A 103 -6.64 16.48 -22.90
CA ARG A 103 -6.92 17.92 -22.98
C ARG A 103 -8.36 18.20 -23.41
N ARG A 104 -8.84 17.54 -24.47
CA ARG A 104 -10.23 17.69 -24.94
C ARG A 104 -11.26 17.33 -23.86
N GLN A 105 -11.00 16.31 -23.04
CA GLN A 105 -11.88 15.98 -21.92
C GLN A 105 -11.86 17.08 -20.85
N TYR A 106 -10.69 17.65 -20.55
CA TYR A 106 -10.58 18.78 -19.63
C TYR A 106 -11.33 20.01 -20.13
N LEU A 107 -11.10 20.45 -21.36
CA LEU A 107 -11.80 21.60 -21.94
C LEU A 107 -13.33 21.42 -21.93
N ALA A 108 -13.82 20.20 -22.14
CA ALA A 108 -15.25 19.91 -22.16
C ALA A 108 -15.89 19.78 -20.76
N LYS A 109 -15.17 19.20 -19.77
CA LYS A 109 -15.76 18.80 -18.48
C LYS A 109 -15.26 19.61 -17.29
N ALA A 110 -14.04 20.12 -17.33
CA ALA A 110 -13.42 20.88 -16.25
C ALA A 110 -12.35 21.86 -16.79
N PRO A 111 -12.75 22.89 -17.55
CA PRO A 111 -11.81 23.80 -18.20
C PRO A 111 -10.90 24.53 -17.20
N LEU A 112 -11.45 24.94 -16.05
CA LEU A 112 -10.73 25.64 -14.98
C LEU A 112 -9.62 24.80 -14.31
N ARG A 113 -9.62 23.47 -14.49
CA ARG A 113 -8.69 22.54 -13.85
C ARG A 113 -7.76 21.86 -14.85
N ASN A 114 -7.63 22.42 -16.06
CA ASN A 114 -6.91 21.81 -17.17
C ASN A 114 -5.37 21.99 -17.06
N PRO A 115 -4.59 20.93 -16.80
CA PRO A 115 -3.13 21.03 -16.78
C PRO A 115 -2.49 20.97 -18.17
N PHE A 116 -3.25 20.58 -19.21
CA PHE A 116 -2.75 20.39 -20.58
C PHE A 116 -2.69 21.68 -21.40
N GLY A 117 -3.15 22.81 -20.84
CA GLY A 117 -3.23 24.10 -21.53
C GLY A 117 -4.42 24.20 -22.49
N GLU A 118 -4.66 25.42 -22.96
CA GLU A 118 -5.73 25.75 -23.93
C GLU A 118 -5.22 25.88 -25.37
N GLU A 119 -3.90 25.82 -25.55
CA GLU A 119 -3.22 25.96 -26.85
C GLU A 119 -3.44 24.74 -27.76
N GLU A 120 -3.15 24.91 -29.04
CA GLU A 120 -3.33 23.88 -30.07
C GLU A 120 -2.44 22.64 -29.82
N GLU A 121 -1.23 22.85 -29.27
CA GLU A 121 -0.35 21.78 -28.78
C GLU A 121 -0.56 21.56 -27.27
N PRO A 122 -0.90 20.34 -26.82
CA PRO A 122 -1.12 20.06 -25.40
C PRO A 122 0.22 19.90 -24.67
N ASN A 123 0.28 20.31 -23.40
CA ASN A 123 1.41 19.93 -22.54
C ASN A 123 1.48 18.40 -22.38
N HIS A 124 2.69 17.84 -22.34
CA HIS A 124 2.85 16.40 -22.26
C HIS A 124 2.66 15.84 -20.84
N PHE A 125 1.85 14.79 -20.72
CA PHE A 125 1.63 14.14 -19.43
C PHE A 125 2.93 13.56 -18.83
N ALA A 126 3.86 13.11 -19.67
CA ALA A 126 5.15 12.59 -19.23
C ALA A 126 5.99 13.62 -18.49
N ASP A 127 5.85 14.91 -18.84
CA ASP A 127 6.66 16.01 -18.31
C ASP A 127 6.07 16.62 -17.03
N PHE A 128 4.83 16.28 -16.69
CA PHE A 128 4.20 16.73 -15.46
C PHE A 128 4.91 16.20 -14.21
N ASP A 129 4.85 16.99 -13.14
CA ASP A 129 5.24 16.54 -11.81
C ASP A 129 4.30 15.42 -11.33
N VAL A 130 4.80 14.63 -10.37
CA VAL A 130 4.08 13.47 -9.84
C VAL A 130 2.71 13.86 -9.28
N PHE A 131 2.63 15.01 -8.62
CA PHE A 131 1.39 15.46 -7.99
C PHE A 131 0.33 15.85 -9.04
N THR A 132 0.71 16.54 -10.14
CA THR A 132 -0.21 16.80 -11.24
C THR A 132 -0.61 15.51 -11.95
N LYS A 133 0.31 14.56 -12.16
CA LYS A 133 -0.03 13.24 -12.72
C LYS A 133 -1.11 12.54 -11.91
N VAL A 134 -0.98 12.51 -10.58
CA VAL A 134 -1.99 11.94 -9.68
C VAL A 134 -3.32 12.69 -9.77
N LYS A 135 -3.31 14.03 -9.80
CA LYS A 135 -4.53 14.83 -10.00
C LYS A 135 -5.22 14.48 -11.30
N VAL A 136 -4.47 14.27 -12.39
CA VAL A 136 -5.03 13.85 -13.68
C VAL A 136 -5.64 12.46 -13.63
N LEU A 137 -4.94 11.48 -13.06
CA LEU A 137 -5.44 10.11 -12.92
C LEU A 137 -6.70 10.06 -12.05
N HIS A 138 -6.70 10.78 -10.92
CA HIS A 138 -7.88 10.94 -10.09
C HIS A 138 -9.05 11.53 -10.89
N GLN A 139 -8.85 12.64 -11.60
CA GLN A 139 -9.92 13.27 -12.38
C GLN A 139 -10.48 12.37 -13.48
N LEU A 140 -9.62 11.65 -14.20
CA LEU A 140 -10.02 10.63 -15.18
C LEU A 140 -10.83 9.51 -14.52
N SER A 141 -10.43 9.06 -13.33
CA SER A 141 -11.18 8.05 -12.57
C SER A 141 -12.58 8.54 -12.22
N THR A 142 -12.73 9.79 -11.77
CA THR A 142 -14.04 10.40 -11.48
C THR A 142 -14.92 10.46 -12.73
N TRP A 143 -14.36 10.86 -13.87
CA TRP A 143 -15.13 10.94 -15.11
C TRP A 143 -15.56 9.60 -15.66
N THR A 144 -14.88 8.49 -15.33
CA THR A 144 -15.35 7.16 -15.69
C THR A 144 -16.73 6.86 -15.08
N LEU A 145 -17.00 7.41 -13.89
CA LEU A 145 -18.27 7.24 -13.17
C LEU A 145 -19.40 8.08 -13.77
N GLY A 146 -19.10 9.06 -14.63
CA GLY A 146 -20.10 9.80 -15.40
C GLY A 146 -20.91 8.92 -16.36
N ASN A 147 -20.38 7.75 -16.73
CA ASN A 147 -21.10 6.69 -17.43
C ASN A 147 -21.04 5.39 -16.62
N ALA A 148 -21.53 5.45 -15.38
CA ALA A 148 -21.50 4.34 -14.43
C ALA A 148 -22.15 3.05 -14.97
N GLU A 149 -23.12 3.15 -15.88
CA GLU A 149 -23.77 1.98 -16.50
C GLU A 149 -22.79 1.09 -17.26
N ARG A 150 -21.74 1.67 -17.89
CA ARG A 150 -20.71 0.88 -18.57
C ARG A 150 -19.89 0.03 -17.60
N ILE A 151 -19.64 0.55 -16.40
CA ILE A 151 -18.93 -0.17 -15.33
C ILE A 151 -19.88 -1.20 -14.70
N ARG A 152 -21.11 -0.81 -14.37
CA ARG A 152 -22.14 -1.70 -13.80
C ARG A 152 -22.45 -2.91 -14.68
N ALA A 153 -22.53 -2.73 -15.99
CA ALA A 153 -22.78 -3.83 -16.92
C ALA A 153 -21.67 -4.91 -16.92
N GLN A 154 -20.47 -4.58 -16.44
CA GLN A 154 -19.34 -5.50 -16.36
C GLN A 154 -19.12 -6.04 -14.93
N MET A 155 -19.86 -5.53 -13.94
CA MET A 155 -19.80 -5.99 -12.55
C MET A 155 -20.44 -7.37 -12.40
N LEU A 156 -19.79 -8.24 -11.62
CA LEU A 156 -20.29 -9.58 -11.29
C LEU A 156 -20.99 -9.60 -9.91
N GLU A 157 -20.70 -8.58 -9.09
CA GLU A 157 -21.14 -8.38 -7.71
C GLU A 157 -22.62 -7.97 -7.65
N LYS A 158 -23.31 -8.48 -6.64
CA LYS A 158 -24.75 -8.21 -6.46
C LYS A 158 -24.96 -6.84 -5.82
N ASP A 159 -26.14 -6.23 -6.05
CA ASP A 159 -26.51 -4.93 -5.48
C ASP A 159 -26.35 -4.85 -3.94
N SER A 160 -26.50 -5.97 -3.23
CA SER A 160 -26.28 -6.05 -1.78
C SER A 160 -24.82 -5.85 -1.35
N GLU A 161 -23.87 -6.20 -2.21
CA GLU A 161 -22.42 -6.02 -1.97
C GLU A 161 -21.99 -4.60 -2.33
N GLN A 162 -22.66 -3.95 -3.28
CA GLN A 162 -22.37 -2.57 -3.70
C GLN A 162 -22.54 -1.54 -2.58
N THR A 163 -23.44 -1.80 -1.62
CA THR A 163 -23.64 -0.90 -0.45
C THR A 163 -22.42 -0.90 0.48
N GLN A 164 -21.63 -1.98 0.47
CA GLN A 164 -20.44 -2.13 1.31
C GLN A 164 -19.23 -1.34 0.77
N TRP A 165 -19.29 -0.84 -0.47
CA TRP A 165 -18.23 -0.02 -1.07
C TRP A 165 -18.19 1.40 -0.51
N ARG A 166 -19.24 1.82 0.20
CA ARG A 166 -19.25 3.10 0.88
C ARG A 166 -18.31 3.01 2.08
N ILE A 167 -17.19 3.74 2.00
CA ILE A 167 -16.27 3.89 3.12
C ILE A 167 -17.01 4.62 4.25
N GLU A 168 -17.17 3.93 5.37
CA GLU A 168 -17.72 4.51 6.59
C GLU A 168 -16.59 5.06 7.48
N PRO A 169 -16.85 6.14 8.23
CA PRO A 169 -15.93 6.62 9.24
C PRO A 169 -15.52 5.50 10.20
N PHE A 170 -14.22 5.30 10.36
CA PHE A 170 -13.66 4.31 11.27
C PHE A 170 -13.75 4.78 12.73
N GLY A 171 -13.65 6.08 12.96
CA GLY A 171 -13.87 6.69 14.28
C GLY A 171 -13.65 8.20 14.28
N TRP A 172 -13.72 8.77 15.48
CA TRP A 172 -13.53 10.20 15.72
C TRP A 172 -12.57 10.41 16.88
N ASP A 173 -11.98 11.60 16.95
CA ASP A 173 -11.21 12.04 18.11
C ASP A 173 -11.92 13.14 18.91
N SER A 174 -11.21 13.68 19.91
CA SER A 174 -11.72 14.73 20.79
C SER A 174 -11.91 16.10 20.10
N GLU A 175 -11.34 16.26 18.91
CA GLU A 175 -11.48 17.45 18.05
C GLU A 175 -12.54 17.25 16.95
N ASP A 176 -13.35 16.18 17.06
CA ASP A 176 -14.34 15.77 16.06
C ASP A 176 -13.73 15.50 14.66
N ARG A 177 -12.41 15.27 14.58
CA ARG A 177 -11.75 14.87 13.32
C ARG A 177 -12.15 13.45 12.99
N THR A 178 -12.38 13.19 11.71
CA THR A 178 -12.88 11.90 11.23
C THR A 178 -11.74 11.03 10.75
N TYR A 179 -11.66 9.79 11.24
CA TYR A 179 -10.66 8.81 10.82
C TYR A 179 -11.26 7.84 9.81
N PHE A 180 -10.50 7.54 8.77
CA PHE A 180 -10.85 6.59 7.72
C PHE A 180 -9.79 5.51 7.64
N LEU A 181 -10.24 4.26 7.55
CA LEU A 181 -9.39 3.12 7.24
C LEU A 181 -9.72 2.70 5.80
N LEU A 182 -8.72 2.74 4.91
CA LEU A 182 -8.89 2.32 3.53
C LEU A 182 -8.46 0.85 3.36
N ASP A 183 -8.74 0.28 2.17
CA ASP A 183 -8.58 -1.16 1.90
C ASP A 183 -7.12 -1.67 1.98
N ASP A 184 -6.14 -0.77 2.00
CA ASP A 184 -4.73 -1.10 2.16
C ASP A 184 -4.25 -1.10 3.63
N ASP A 185 -5.18 -0.92 4.58
CA ASP A 185 -4.96 -0.77 6.01
C ASP A 185 -4.21 0.52 6.41
N ARG A 186 -4.20 1.56 5.56
CA ARG A 186 -3.67 2.88 5.95
C ARG A 186 -4.73 3.69 6.69
N LEU A 187 -4.31 4.33 7.78
CA LEU A 187 -5.14 5.22 8.58
C LEU A 187 -5.00 6.65 8.09
N TYR A 188 -6.12 7.23 7.68
CA TYR A 188 -6.22 8.62 7.28
C TYR A 188 -7.08 9.42 8.25
N ARG A 189 -6.84 10.72 8.32
CA ARG A 189 -7.59 11.69 9.11
C ARG A 189 -8.08 12.81 8.22
N ARG A 190 -9.37 13.14 8.33
CA ARG A 190 -9.96 14.34 7.76
C ARG A 190 -10.27 15.32 8.88
N THR A 191 -9.77 16.54 8.74
CA THR A 191 -10.15 17.69 9.55
C THR A 191 -11.10 18.54 8.70
N ASP A 192 -12.35 18.66 9.14
CA ASP A 192 -13.34 19.47 8.42
C ASP A 192 -12.96 20.95 8.49
N ALA A 193 -13.30 21.72 7.46
CA ALA A 193 -13.05 23.15 7.43
C ALA A 193 -13.74 23.82 8.62
N LEU A 194 -13.03 24.72 9.30
CA LEU A 194 -13.65 25.55 10.33
C LEU A 194 -14.73 26.38 9.65
N ILE A 195 -16.00 26.12 9.98
CA ILE A 195 -17.12 26.89 9.45
C ILE A 195 -16.79 28.36 9.73
N PRO A 196 -16.64 29.22 8.69
CA PRO A 196 -16.33 30.62 8.92
C PRO A 196 -17.42 31.17 9.82
N SER A 197 -17.01 31.75 10.95
CA SER A 197 -17.93 32.36 11.89
C SER A 197 -18.67 33.44 11.12
N THR A 198 -19.87 33.13 10.66
CA THR A 198 -20.78 34.16 10.18
C THR A 198 -20.87 35.19 11.30
N PRO A 199 -20.64 36.49 11.03
CA PRO A 199 -20.76 37.50 12.06
C PRO A 199 -22.18 37.42 12.56
N VAL A 200 -22.34 36.91 13.79
CA VAL A 200 -23.61 36.86 14.48
C VAL A 200 -24.12 38.30 14.48
N LYS A 201 -25.12 38.60 13.62
CA LYS A 201 -25.84 39.86 13.66
C LYS A 201 -26.25 40.05 15.11
N ALA A 202 -25.62 41.01 15.78
CA ALA A 202 -25.74 41.22 17.21
C ALA A 202 -27.23 41.21 17.59
N ALA A 203 -27.65 40.12 18.24
CA ALA A 203 -28.99 39.99 18.75
C ALA A 203 -29.15 41.09 19.80
N LYS A 204 -30.02 42.06 19.50
CA LYS A 204 -30.33 43.17 20.39
C LYS A 204 -30.74 42.63 21.75
N THR A 205 -29.99 43.05 22.75
CA THR A 205 -30.20 42.83 24.18
C THR A 205 -31.60 43.28 24.62
N LYS A 206 -32.41 42.37 25.19
CA LYS A 206 -33.41 42.70 26.23
C LYS A 206 -33.57 41.60 27.29
N SER A 207 -33.10 41.94 28.50
CA SER A 207 -33.57 41.63 29.87
C SER A 207 -33.90 40.19 30.35
N LYS A 208 -32.98 39.66 31.20
CA LYS A 208 -33.09 39.06 32.58
C LYS A 208 -34.22 38.09 33.02
N PRO A 209 -33.99 37.23 34.05
CA PRO A 209 -34.24 35.78 33.99
C PRO A 209 -35.37 35.27 34.91
N LYS A 210 -35.86 34.04 34.66
CA LYS A 210 -36.53 33.19 35.67
C LYS A 210 -36.00 31.76 35.62
N ALA A 211 -35.91 31.14 36.80
CA ALA A 211 -35.11 29.97 37.09
C ALA A 211 -35.89 28.63 37.16
N LYS A 212 -35.24 27.57 36.64
CA LYS A 212 -35.28 26.11 36.98
C LYS A 212 -36.55 25.27 36.70
N PRO A 213 -36.47 23.91 36.62
CA PRO A 213 -35.32 23.00 36.64
C PRO A 213 -35.23 21.98 35.46
N ARG A 214 -34.16 21.17 35.52
CA ARG A 214 -33.70 20.08 34.67
C ARG A 214 -34.78 19.08 34.21
N ALA A 215 -34.68 18.64 32.95
CA ALA A 215 -35.15 17.32 32.51
C ALA A 215 -34.04 16.60 31.73
N ARG A 216 -33.72 15.40 32.23
CA ARG A 216 -32.92 14.34 31.60
C ARG A 216 -33.77 13.74 30.46
N GLY A 217 -33.19 13.48 29.29
CA GLY A 217 -33.91 12.77 28.23
C GLY A 217 -33.16 12.65 26.90
N THR A 218 -32.28 11.66 26.84
CA THR A 218 -31.88 10.82 25.68
C THR A 218 -32.59 11.01 24.33
N ARG A 219 -31.79 11.22 23.27
CA ARG A 219 -31.79 10.59 21.91
C ARG A 219 -31.06 11.55 20.95
N ALA A 220 -29.80 11.31 20.59
CA ALA A 220 -29.35 10.40 19.54
C ALA A 220 -30.11 10.57 18.21
N SER A 221 -29.35 10.94 17.17
CA SER A 221 -29.69 10.96 15.74
C SER A 221 -30.57 12.10 15.23
N LYS A 222 -29.91 13.08 14.58
CA LYS A 222 -30.24 13.68 13.26
C LYS A 222 -29.61 15.07 13.16
N ARG A 223 -28.50 15.21 12.42
CA ARG A 223 -28.07 16.50 11.86
C ARG A 223 -27.21 16.29 10.61
N ILE A 224 -27.87 16.07 9.48
CA ILE A 224 -27.65 16.85 8.26
C ILE A 224 -29.05 17.19 7.76
N ARG A 225 -29.42 18.47 7.80
CA ARG A 225 -30.59 19.01 7.12
C ARG A 225 -30.09 19.63 5.83
N LEU A 226 -30.56 19.08 4.72
CA LEU A 226 -30.53 19.67 3.39
C LEU A 226 -31.40 20.95 3.38
N SER A 227 -30.93 22.00 2.72
CA SER A 227 -31.79 23.07 2.20
C SER A 227 -31.34 23.44 0.80
N GLU A 228 -32.22 23.09 -0.14
CA GLU A 228 -32.30 23.55 -1.53
C GLU A 228 -32.73 25.02 -1.62
N ASN A 229 -32.39 25.61 -2.77
CA ASN A 229 -32.97 26.76 -3.47
C ASN A 229 -32.58 28.17 -3.01
N PHE A 230 -31.77 28.84 -3.83
CA PHE A 230 -32.05 30.21 -4.25
C PHE A 230 -31.69 30.41 -5.73
N ASP A 231 -32.67 30.96 -6.44
CA ASP A 231 -32.74 31.25 -7.86
C ASP A 231 -32.16 32.66 -8.16
N GLU A 232 -31.91 32.90 -9.45
CA GLU A 232 -31.26 34.01 -10.14
C GLU A 232 -31.50 35.45 -9.64
N SER A 233 -30.45 36.28 -9.71
CA SER A 233 -30.56 37.66 -10.24
C SER A 233 -29.20 38.16 -10.74
N GLU A 234 -29.20 38.66 -11.97
CA GLU A 234 -28.08 39.26 -12.70
C GLU A 234 -27.70 40.67 -12.21
N ASP A 235 -26.47 41.04 -12.56
CA ASP A 235 -25.88 42.37 -12.76
C ASP A 235 -25.84 43.40 -11.61
N ASP A 236 -24.61 43.69 -11.15
CA ASP A 236 -24.07 45.06 -11.30
C ASP A 236 -22.53 45.03 -11.29
N GLN A 237 -21.93 45.66 -12.30
CA GLN A 237 -20.49 45.91 -12.41
C GLN A 237 -20.14 47.21 -11.68
N ASP A 238 -19.04 47.23 -10.91
CA ASP A 238 -18.01 48.27 -11.05
C ASP A 238 -16.72 47.94 -10.22
N PRO A 239 -15.52 48.30 -10.70
CA PRO A 239 -14.21 48.03 -10.06
C PRO A 239 -13.65 49.30 -9.35
N PRO A 240 -12.32 49.40 -9.06
CA PRO A 240 -11.51 48.66 -8.08
C PRO A 240 -10.95 49.60 -6.99
N VAL A 241 -10.50 49.09 -5.84
CA VAL A 241 -9.62 49.86 -4.94
C VAL A 241 -8.44 49.00 -4.44
N GLN A 242 -7.25 49.45 -4.85
CA GLN A 242 -5.94 49.02 -4.34
C GLN A 242 -5.79 49.35 -2.85
N GLY A 243 -5.36 48.36 -2.08
CA GLY A 243 -4.82 48.52 -0.73
C GLY A 243 -3.79 47.43 -0.47
N THR A 244 -2.53 47.82 -0.41
CA THR A 244 -1.30 47.03 -0.23
C THR A 244 -1.23 46.25 1.11
N PRO A 245 -0.34 45.24 1.20
CA PRO A 245 -0.49 44.08 2.08
C PRO A 245 0.06 44.30 3.49
N ALA A 246 -0.46 43.55 4.45
CA ALA A 246 0.14 43.41 5.78
C ALA A 246 0.53 41.93 5.99
N ASP A 247 1.75 41.77 6.46
CA ASP A 247 2.56 40.56 6.50
C ASP A 247 2.00 39.39 7.31
N GLY A 248 2.37 38.18 6.87
CA GLY A 248 2.68 37.08 7.80
C GLY A 248 1.78 35.85 7.75
N GLU A 249 1.40 35.35 6.58
CA GLU A 249 0.89 33.99 6.44
C GLU A 249 1.82 33.18 5.54
N GLU A 250 2.27 32.05 6.07
CA GLU A 250 3.09 31.06 5.38
C GLU A 250 2.45 30.74 4.02
N GLN A 251 3.24 30.89 2.95
CA GLN A 251 2.82 30.57 1.60
C GLN A 251 2.49 29.08 1.49
N SER A 252 1.24 28.70 1.72
CA SER A 252 0.67 27.49 1.14
C SER A 252 0.39 27.78 -0.33
N ASP A 253 0.93 26.97 -1.23
CA ASP A 253 0.66 27.06 -2.66
C ASP A 253 -0.86 27.16 -2.91
N PRO A 254 -1.36 28.15 -3.69
CA PRO A 254 -2.79 28.31 -3.97
C PRO A 254 -3.42 27.14 -4.77
N ALA A 255 -2.65 26.11 -5.10
CA ALA A 255 -3.09 24.91 -5.82
C ALA A 255 -3.52 23.76 -4.89
N GLU A 256 -3.50 23.93 -3.56
CA GLU A 256 -3.91 22.92 -2.58
C GLU A 256 -5.36 23.07 -2.08
N ASP A 257 -6.08 24.14 -2.45
CA ASP A 257 -7.43 24.46 -1.96
C ASP A 257 -8.57 23.73 -2.73
N ASP A 258 -8.32 22.50 -3.17
CA ASP A 258 -9.26 21.67 -3.94
C ASP A 258 -10.11 20.74 -3.05
N PHE A 259 -9.95 20.84 -1.73
CA PHE A 259 -10.66 20.00 -0.76
C PHE A 259 -11.63 20.82 0.12
N ASP A 260 -12.18 21.91 -0.41
CA ASP A 260 -13.21 22.73 0.24
C ASP A 260 -12.80 23.22 1.65
N GLY A 261 -11.52 23.61 1.79
CA GLY A 261 -10.91 24.00 3.07
C GLY A 261 -10.74 22.87 4.09
N MET A 262 -11.09 21.61 3.76
CA MET A 262 -10.84 20.46 4.61
C MET A 262 -9.37 20.04 4.49
N LYS A 263 -8.82 19.47 5.57
CA LYS A 263 -7.46 18.92 5.60
C LYS A 263 -7.51 17.40 5.56
N TRP A 264 -6.71 16.79 4.68
CA TRP A 264 -6.52 15.34 4.61
C TRP A 264 -5.10 14.97 5.02
N GLU A 265 -4.95 13.99 5.90
CA GLU A 265 -3.65 13.57 6.44
C GLU A 265 -3.55 12.05 6.54
N CYS A 266 -2.41 11.49 6.13
CA CYS A 266 -2.06 10.09 6.37
C CYS A 266 -1.37 10.00 7.73
N ILE A 267 -1.96 9.24 8.64
CA ILE A 267 -1.53 9.16 10.04
C ILE A 267 -0.65 7.95 10.29
N ALA A 268 -1.04 6.78 9.76
CA ALA A 268 -0.29 5.55 9.97
C ALA A 268 -0.41 4.60 8.77
N VAL A 269 0.73 4.06 8.38
CA VAL A 269 0.92 3.07 7.31
C VAL A 269 1.59 1.83 7.88
N THR A 270 2.66 2.01 8.65
CA THR A 270 3.45 0.90 9.20
C THR A 270 2.98 0.50 10.59
N MET A 271 3.32 -0.73 11.00
CA MET A 271 3.03 -1.20 12.37
C MET A 271 3.57 -0.25 13.44
N ASP A 272 4.77 0.29 13.24
CA ASP A 272 5.42 1.17 14.20
C ASP A 272 4.67 2.52 14.30
N GLU A 273 4.25 3.09 13.17
CA GLU A 273 3.42 4.31 13.13
C GLU A 273 2.06 4.11 13.82
N TYR A 274 1.45 2.93 13.67
CA TYR A 274 0.21 2.58 14.38
C TYR A 274 0.44 2.47 15.90
N GLN A 275 1.56 1.91 16.34
CA GLN A 275 1.90 1.83 17.76
C GLN A 275 2.13 3.21 18.36
N ASP A 276 2.85 4.08 17.65
CA ASP A 276 3.08 5.47 18.05
C ASP A 276 1.77 6.26 18.14
N PHE A 277 0.90 6.11 17.14
CA PHE A 277 -0.43 6.72 17.15
C PHE A 277 -1.27 6.22 18.32
N LEU A 278 -1.32 4.91 18.57
CA LEU A 278 -2.07 4.33 19.69
C LEU A 278 -1.57 4.84 21.04
N GLU A 279 -0.25 4.95 21.24
CA GLU A 279 0.30 5.49 22.48
C GLU A 279 -0.04 6.98 22.66
N SER A 280 -0.14 7.75 21.57
CA SER A 280 -0.55 9.16 21.61
C SER A 280 -1.98 9.35 22.16
N ILE A 281 -2.91 8.46 21.80
CA ILE A 281 -4.32 8.54 22.23
C ILE A 281 -4.64 7.66 23.45
N ARG A 282 -3.71 6.80 23.89
CA ARG A 282 -3.90 5.83 24.99
C ARG A 282 -4.37 6.45 26.30
N ARG A 283 -3.83 7.62 26.64
CA ARG A 283 -4.13 8.34 27.90
C ARG A 283 -5.31 9.28 27.80
N SER A 284 -5.95 9.36 26.63
CA SER A 284 -7.07 10.25 26.43
C SER A 284 -8.24 9.91 27.35
N ARG A 285 -8.94 10.97 27.78
CA ARG A 285 -10.17 10.82 28.56
C ARG A 285 -11.40 10.72 27.68
N ASP A 286 -11.30 11.13 26.42
CA ASP A 286 -12.43 11.17 25.50
C ASP A 286 -12.95 9.76 25.18
N ARG A 287 -14.27 9.67 25.00
CA ARG A 287 -14.96 8.42 24.68
C ARG A 287 -14.73 8.03 23.22
N ASN A 288 -14.65 9.00 22.30
CA ASN A 288 -14.44 8.69 20.89
C ASN A 288 -13.04 8.13 20.68
N GLU A 289 -12.01 8.78 21.22
CA GLU A 289 -10.63 8.28 21.14
C GLU A 289 -10.43 6.92 21.81
N LYS A 290 -11.11 6.65 22.94
CA LYS A 290 -11.12 5.31 23.55
C LYS A 290 -11.76 4.25 22.66
N SER A 291 -12.82 4.62 21.94
CA SER A 291 -13.48 3.73 20.98
C SER A 291 -12.57 3.47 19.79
N LEU A 292 -11.97 4.53 19.23
CA LEU A 292 -11.02 4.44 18.13
C LEU A 292 -9.83 3.54 18.49
N HIS A 293 -9.18 3.79 19.64
CA HIS A 293 -8.08 2.98 20.14
C HIS A 293 -8.47 1.49 20.26
N ARG A 294 -9.66 1.18 20.77
CA ARG A 294 -10.14 -0.21 20.85
C ARG A 294 -10.37 -0.81 19.47
N SER A 295 -11.05 -0.08 18.58
CA SER A 295 -11.34 -0.55 17.22
C SER A 295 -10.05 -0.85 16.44
N ILE A 296 -9.03 0.01 16.52
CA ILE A 296 -7.72 -0.22 15.88
C ILE A 296 -7.07 -1.50 16.41
N LEU A 297 -7.03 -1.67 17.74
CA LEU A 297 -6.45 -2.87 18.35
C LEU A 297 -7.17 -4.17 17.95
N GLU A 298 -8.49 -4.14 17.85
CA GLU A 298 -9.28 -5.34 17.56
C GLU A 298 -9.33 -5.69 16.07
N SER A 299 -9.36 -4.70 15.18
CA SER A 299 -9.58 -4.91 13.74
C SER A 299 -8.31 -4.75 12.89
N VAL A 300 -7.47 -3.78 13.18
CA VAL A 300 -6.34 -3.40 12.29
C VAL A 300 -5.05 -4.09 12.69
N ILE A 301 -4.70 -4.05 13.99
CA ILE A 301 -3.43 -4.62 14.48
C ILE A 301 -3.24 -6.09 14.10
N PRO A 302 -4.24 -6.99 14.25
CA PRO A 302 -4.05 -8.40 13.88
C PRO A 302 -3.77 -8.59 12.38
N ILE A 303 -4.33 -7.74 11.52
CA ILE A 303 -4.11 -7.80 10.07
C ILE A 303 -2.68 -7.37 9.75
N LEU A 304 -2.23 -6.26 10.34
CA LEU A 304 -0.88 -5.75 10.14
C LEU A 304 0.20 -6.68 10.71
N GLU A 305 -0.03 -7.30 11.88
CA GLU A 305 0.87 -8.31 12.46
C GLU A 305 1.04 -9.50 11.51
N LYS A 306 -0.08 -10.04 11.01
CA LYS A 306 -0.05 -11.16 10.07
C LYS A 306 0.67 -10.80 8.76
N ARG A 307 0.48 -9.58 8.25
CA ARG A 307 1.17 -9.07 7.07
C ARG A 307 2.68 -8.94 7.33
N ALA A 308 3.07 -8.34 8.46
CA ALA A 308 4.47 -8.19 8.85
C ALA A 308 5.17 -9.55 9.04
N GLU A 309 4.49 -10.53 9.65
CA GLU A 309 4.99 -11.90 9.77
C GLU A 309 5.16 -12.58 8.41
N ALA A 310 4.20 -12.43 7.51
CA ALA A 310 4.28 -12.98 6.16
C ALA A 310 5.48 -12.39 5.39
N GLN A 311 5.70 -11.08 5.50
CA GLN A 311 6.88 -10.44 4.91
C GLN A 311 8.18 -10.97 5.53
N ARG A 312 8.29 -11.03 6.87
CA ARG A 312 9.47 -11.60 7.55
C ARG A 312 9.76 -13.04 7.12
N GLN A 313 8.73 -13.87 6.95
CA GLN A 313 8.88 -15.24 6.47
C GLN A 313 9.35 -15.30 5.01
N LYS A 314 8.88 -14.40 4.15
CA LYS A 314 9.33 -14.27 2.76
C LYS A 314 10.81 -13.89 2.70
N VAL A 315 11.22 -12.87 3.45
CA VAL A 315 12.63 -12.44 3.56
C VAL A 315 13.51 -13.58 4.05
N LEU A 316 13.12 -14.28 5.11
CA LEU A 316 13.90 -15.39 5.65
C LEU A 316 14.02 -16.56 4.64
N ARG A 317 12.98 -16.82 3.86
CA ARG A 317 13.01 -17.83 2.79
C ARG A 317 13.99 -17.43 1.69
N GLN A 318 13.91 -16.21 1.20
CA GLN A 318 14.83 -15.68 0.20
C GLN A 318 16.28 -15.71 0.69
N GLN A 319 16.53 -15.33 1.95
CA GLN A 319 17.86 -15.39 2.56
C GLN A 319 18.41 -16.82 2.60
N ARG A 320 17.57 -17.80 2.99
CA ARG A 320 17.96 -19.22 3.00
C ARG A 320 18.25 -19.75 1.60
N GLU A 321 17.44 -19.38 0.61
CA GLU A 321 17.65 -19.76 -0.79
C GLU A 321 18.96 -19.16 -1.33
N TYR A 322 19.22 -17.90 -1.02
CA TYR A 322 20.47 -17.22 -1.35
C TYR A 322 21.69 -17.88 -0.71
N GLU A 323 21.63 -18.18 0.59
CA GLU A 323 22.69 -18.92 1.30
C GLU A 323 22.93 -20.30 0.71
N ASN A 324 21.87 -21.02 0.34
CA ASN A 324 21.98 -22.33 -0.28
C ASN A 324 22.64 -22.23 -1.67
N LEU A 325 22.27 -21.22 -2.47
CA LEU A 325 22.88 -20.95 -3.77
C LEU A 325 24.38 -20.61 -3.63
N GLN A 326 24.75 -19.82 -2.61
CA GLN A 326 26.15 -19.53 -2.30
C GLN A 326 26.94 -20.79 -1.89
N LYS A 327 26.35 -21.67 -1.07
CA LYS A 327 26.96 -22.96 -0.69
C LYS A 327 27.15 -23.87 -1.91
N LEU A 328 26.16 -23.96 -2.80
CA LEU A 328 26.26 -24.74 -4.03
C LEU A 328 27.31 -24.18 -5.01
N ALA A 329 27.46 -22.86 -5.07
CA ALA A 329 28.49 -22.21 -5.88
C ALA A 329 29.92 -22.49 -5.36
N THR A 330 30.10 -22.56 -4.04
CA THR A 330 31.40 -22.83 -3.39
C THR A 330 31.74 -24.33 -3.31
N ALA A 331 30.74 -25.21 -3.32
CA ALA A 331 30.88 -26.67 -3.22
C ALA A 331 31.69 -27.33 -4.37
N LYS A 332 31.87 -26.68 -5.53
CA LYS A 332 32.74 -27.22 -6.59
C LYS A 332 34.22 -27.30 -6.21
N ARG A 333 34.67 -26.54 -5.20
CA ARG A 333 36.03 -26.68 -4.64
C ARG A 333 36.13 -27.82 -3.62
N SER A 334 35.04 -28.22 -2.98
CA SER A 334 35.05 -29.28 -1.96
C SER A 334 34.79 -30.69 -2.50
N SER A 335 34.15 -30.84 -3.68
CA SER A 335 33.92 -32.16 -4.31
C SER A 335 35.21 -32.96 -4.54
N ARG A 336 36.30 -32.31 -4.98
CA ARG A 336 37.60 -33.01 -5.14
C ARG A 336 38.20 -33.49 -3.81
N LEU A 337 37.88 -32.80 -2.71
CA LEU A 337 38.34 -33.16 -1.38
C LEU A 337 37.49 -34.29 -0.78
N ALA A 338 36.18 -34.23 -1.01
CA ALA A 338 35.21 -35.24 -0.56
C ALA A 338 35.44 -36.59 -1.25
N ASP A 339 35.60 -36.62 -2.58
CA ASP A 339 35.91 -37.85 -3.33
C ASP A 339 37.23 -38.50 -2.87
N LYS A 340 38.21 -37.68 -2.46
CA LYS A 340 39.48 -38.18 -1.92
C LYS A 340 39.31 -38.78 -0.53
N GLN A 341 38.49 -38.18 0.32
CA GLN A 341 38.22 -38.68 1.68
C GLN A 341 37.34 -39.94 1.66
N GLU A 342 36.36 -40.01 0.76
CA GLU A 342 35.51 -41.19 0.59
C GLU A 342 36.32 -42.40 0.12
N ARG A 343 37.19 -42.22 -0.90
CA ARG A 343 38.12 -43.27 -1.34
C ARG A 343 39.08 -43.73 -0.24
N GLN A 344 39.50 -42.84 0.66
CA GLN A 344 40.34 -43.22 1.79
C GLN A 344 39.57 -44.07 2.81
N ARG A 345 38.34 -43.69 3.16
CA ARG A 345 37.51 -44.45 4.09
C ARG A 345 37.13 -45.83 3.55
N GLU A 346 36.75 -45.91 2.29
CA GLU A 346 36.40 -47.19 1.65
C GLU A 346 37.60 -48.16 1.63
N ALA A 347 38.82 -47.64 1.38
CA ALA A 347 40.04 -48.43 1.44
C ALA A 347 40.35 -48.92 2.88
N GLU A 348 40.13 -48.09 3.89
CA GLU A 348 40.32 -48.46 5.31
C GLU A 348 39.30 -49.52 5.75
N GLU A 349 38.02 -49.35 5.40
CA GLU A 349 36.96 -50.32 5.72
C GLU A 349 37.20 -51.67 5.02
N ALA A 350 37.64 -51.66 3.76
CA ALA A 350 38.00 -52.89 3.05
C ALA A 350 39.18 -53.62 3.72
N ALA A 351 40.20 -52.88 4.19
CA ALA A 351 41.33 -53.46 4.90
C ALA A 351 40.92 -54.08 6.24
N ILE A 352 40.03 -53.42 6.99
CA ILE A 352 39.50 -53.95 8.26
C ILE A 352 38.67 -55.21 8.01
N ALA A 353 37.82 -55.20 6.98
CA ALA A 353 36.99 -56.35 6.62
C ALA A 353 37.85 -57.56 6.19
N GLU A 354 38.94 -57.33 5.47
CA GLU A 354 39.87 -58.40 5.08
C GLU A 354 40.61 -58.97 6.30
N GLN A 355 41.09 -58.12 7.21
CA GLN A 355 41.73 -58.57 8.45
C GLN A 355 40.76 -59.41 9.30
N LYS A 356 39.51 -58.98 9.42
CA LYS A 356 38.48 -59.74 10.16
C LYS A 356 38.21 -61.10 9.52
N ARG A 357 38.07 -61.16 8.19
CA ARG A 357 37.90 -62.44 7.47
C ARG A 357 39.08 -63.39 7.69
N ARG A 358 40.31 -62.89 7.67
CA ARG A 358 41.50 -63.71 7.94
C ARG A 358 41.49 -64.25 9.37
N ALA A 359 41.19 -63.42 10.36
CA ALA A 359 41.09 -63.84 11.75
C ALA A 359 39.98 -64.89 11.99
N ASP A 360 38.81 -64.72 11.37
CA ASP A 360 37.70 -65.67 11.48
C ASP A 360 38.05 -67.03 10.86
N LEU A 361 38.74 -67.05 9.71
CA LEU A 361 39.23 -68.28 9.09
C LEU A 361 40.29 -68.99 9.95
N GLU A 362 41.20 -68.24 10.56
CA GLU A 362 42.21 -68.79 11.48
C GLU A 362 41.57 -69.40 12.74
N MET A 363 40.55 -68.75 13.30
CA MET A 363 39.79 -69.29 14.43
C MET A 363 39.02 -70.56 14.06
N ALA A 364 38.35 -70.58 12.90
CA ALA A 364 37.62 -71.76 12.43
C ALA A 364 38.56 -72.97 12.23
N HIS A 365 39.74 -72.75 11.66
CA HIS A 365 40.74 -73.81 11.49
C HIS A 365 41.35 -74.27 12.83
N LYS A 366 41.43 -73.38 13.83
CA LYS A 366 41.86 -73.75 15.19
C LYS A 366 40.79 -74.59 15.89
N GLU A 367 39.52 -74.28 15.69
CA GLU A 367 38.40 -75.01 16.27
C GLU A 367 38.21 -76.40 15.66
N GLN A 368 38.33 -76.54 14.33
CA GLN A 368 38.34 -77.85 13.66
C GLN A 368 39.46 -78.75 14.19
N ARG A 369 40.69 -78.24 14.29
CA ARG A 369 41.82 -78.99 14.89
C ARG A 369 41.54 -79.42 16.33
N ARG A 370 40.82 -78.61 17.11
CA ARG A 370 40.45 -78.97 18.48
C ARG A 370 39.38 -80.07 18.53
N GLN A 371 38.41 -80.04 17.61
CA GLN A 371 37.39 -81.08 17.49
C GLN A 371 38.01 -82.42 17.07
N GLU A 372 38.88 -82.42 16.06
CA GLU A 372 39.62 -83.62 15.63
C GLU A 372 40.42 -84.24 16.78
N GLN A 373 41.11 -83.42 17.58
CA GLN A 373 41.84 -83.90 18.77
C GLN A 373 40.90 -84.51 19.83
N MET A 374 39.72 -83.94 20.07
CA MET A 374 38.76 -84.50 21.03
C MET A 374 38.13 -85.81 20.51
N GLU A 375 37.89 -85.91 19.21
CA GLU A 375 37.38 -87.15 18.59
C GLU A 375 38.42 -88.27 18.58
N GLU A 376 39.71 -87.95 18.38
CA GLU A 376 40.80 -88.94 18.43
C GLU A 376 40.99 -89.48 19.85
N VAL A 377 40.90 -88.63 20.87
CA VAL A 377 40.96 -89.05 22.28
C VAL A 377 39.73 -89.87 22.69
N SER A 378 38.55 -89.56 22.15
CA SER A 378 37.32 -90.31 22.42
C SER A 378 37.25 -91.68 21.73
N LYS A 379 38.05 -91.94 20.68
CA LYS A 379 38.08 -93.23 19.97
C LYS A 379 39.08 -94.24 20.54
N ILE A 380 39.92 -93.81 21.48
CA ILE A 380 40.99 -94.64 22.09
C ILE A 380 40.67 -95.02 23.56
N ALA A 381 39.57 -94.51 24.12
CA ALA A 381 38.98 -94.94 25.40
C ALA A 381 37.79 -95.88 25.16
#